data_AF-A0A7X8KQB8-F1
#
_entry.id   AF-A0A7X8KQB8-F1
#
_cell.length_a   1.000
_cell.length_b   1.000
_cell.length_c   1.000
_cell.angle_alpha   90.00
_cell.angle_beta   90.00
_cell.angle_gamma   90.00
#
_symmetry.space_group_name_H-M   'P 1'
#
loop_
_entity.id
_entity.type
_entity.pdbx_description
1 polymer ?
#
loop_
_entity_poly.entity_id
_entity_poly.type
_entity_poly.pdbx_seq_one_letter_code
_entity_poly.pdbx_strand_id
1 'polypeptide(L)'
;MISLLFYFHVYAFLGWCIEVTYQQLRRGKFINRGMLAGPYCPIYGFGMVFLILFTKSFDENFFALFFASAVFSSILELVTGFLLDKIFHERWWDYSKEPLNIGGYICLRFSIIWGFGGAIIIKELHPLIEKFMQLLPNNLLIFLILGFSVSMFVDTILTVIHIKGLNREVDKLVKVYEAHENMRKVSDKIGKRISYNTAKASNRVQSVLEDPDFRERANRVHERFTRTQRRLFKSYPNLRGTKSELQEKILKFWADKTEND
;
A
#
# COMPACT_ATOMS: atom_id res chain seq x y z
N MET A 1 20.45 -19.74 3.99
CA MET A 1 19.09 -19.63 3.43
C MET A 1 18.02 -19.56 4.50
N ILE A 2 17.96 -20.52 5.45
CA ILE A 2 17.00 -20.53 6.56
C ILE A 2 17.07 -19.26 7.42
N SER A 3 18.27 -18.78 7.74
CA SER A 3 18.47 -17.54 8.52
C SER A 3 17.89 -16.30 7.84
N LEU A 4 18.02 -16.18 6.51
CA LEU A 4 17.44 -15.05 5.77
C LEU A 4 15.91 -15.09 5.79
N LEU A 5 15.30 -16.28 5.73
CA LEU A 5 13.85 -16.42 5.89
C LEU A 5 13.41 -16.04 7.31
N PHE A 6 14.17 -16.40 8.33
CA PHE A 6 13.90 -15.96 9.69
C PHE A 6 13.96 -14.43 9.81
N TYR A 7 15.05 -13.82 9.33
CA TYR A 7 15.23 -12.37 9.34
C TYR A 7 14.10 -11.66 8.59
N PHE A 8 13.71 -12.18 7.42
CA PHE A 8 12.56 -11.66 6.66
C PHE A 8 11.29 -11.57 7.52
N HIS A 9 10.92 -12.65 8.22
CA HIS A 9 9.70 -12.67 9.03
C HIS A 9 9.79 -11.74 10.25
N VAL A 10 10.95 -11.72 10.93
CA VAL A 10 11.18 -10.84 12.08
C VAL A 10 11.09 -9.37 11.66
N TYR A 11 11.77 -8.97 10.58
CA TYR A 11 11.72 -7.58 10.11
C TYR A 11 10.37 -7.20 9.50
N ALA A 12 9.65 -8.14 8.86
CA ALA A 12 8.27 -7.91 8.43
C ALA A 12 7.33 -7.64 9.61
N PHE A 13 7.50 -8.37 10.72
CA PHE A 13 6.74 -8.15 11.96
C PHE A 13 7.13 -6.83 12.64
N LEU A 14 8.43 -6.55 12.78
CA LEU A 14 8.90 -5.29 13.37
C LEU A 14 8.45 -4.06 12.58
N GLY A 15 8.51 -4.13 11.24
CA GLY A 15 7.97 -3.08 10.37
C GLY A 15 6.47 -2.87 10.56
N TRP A 16 5.71 -3.95 10.75
CA TRP A 16 4.29 -3.85 11.09
C TRP A 16 4.06 -3.18 12.45
N CYS A 17 4.83 -3.52 13.49
CA CYS A 17 4.75 -2.85 14.79
C CYS A 17 5.00 -1.35 14.68
N ILE A 18 6.04 -0.94 13.93
CA ILE A 18 6.38 0.47 13.71
C ILE A 18 5.21 1.21 13.04
N GLU A 19 4.64 0.66 11.97
CA GLU A 19 3.51 1.25 11.25
C GLU A 19 2.27 1.41 12.14
N VAL A 20 1.94 0.39 12.91
CA VAL A 20 0.80 0.41 13.83
C VAL A 20 1.01 1.43 14.95
N THR A 21 2.19 1.45 15.58
CA THR A 21 2.51 2.42 16.63
C THR A 21 2.52 3.84 16.08
N TYR A 22 3.08 4.07 14.90
CA TYR A 22 3.10 5.38 14.25
C TYR A 22 1.68 5.91 14.00
N GLN A 23 0.76 5.05 13.55
CA GLN A 23 -0.64 5.44 13.34
C GLN A 23 -1.39 5.66 14.65
N GLN A 24 -1.14 4.84 15.67
CA GLN A 24 -1.73 5.04 16.98
C GLN A 24 -1.32 6.40 17.57
N LEU A 25 -0.05 6.79 17.41
CA LEU A 25 0.44 8.09 17.87
C LEU A 25 -0.12 9.27 17.06
N ARG A 26 -0.28 9.13 15.74
CA ARG A 26 -0.77 10.23 14.88
C ARG A 26 -2.29 10.40 14.89
N ARG A 27 -3.05 9.30 14.93
CA ARG A 27 -4.51 9.30 14.74
C ARG A 27 -5.29 8.86 15.99
N GLY A 28 -4.61 8.40 17.04
CA GLY A 28 -5.25 7.88 18.26
C GLY A 28 -6.04 6.59 18.06
N LYS A 29 -5.92 5.94 16.89
CA LYS A 29 -6.67 4.74 16.52
C LYS A 29 -5.72 3.65 16.06
N PHE A 30 -6.00 2.41 16.51
CA PHE A 30 -5.28 1.24 16.07
C PHE A 30 -5.70 0.93 14.62
N ILE A 31 -4.85 1.30 13.67
CA ILE A 31 -5.10 1.08 12.24
C ILE A 31 -4.00 0.19 11.70
N ASN A 32 -4.35 -1.04 11.33
CA ASN A 32 -3.43 -1.93 10.63
C ASN A 32 -3.29 -1.44 9.18
N ARG A 33 -2.21 -0.70 8.91
CA ARG A 33 -1.89 -0.15 7.59
C ARG A 33 -1.25 -1.17 6.65
N GLY A 34 -0.83 -2.33 7.16
CA GLY A 34 -0.28 -3.40 6.33
C GLY A 34 -1.26 -3.80 5.23
N MET A 35 -0.75 -4.03 4.01
CA MET A 35 -1.55 -4.52 2.88
C MET A 35 -2.26 -5.83 3.26
N LEU A 36 -1.56 -6.70 3.98
CA LEU A 36 -2.03 -7.99 4.47
C LEU A 36 -2.80 -7.85 5.79
N ALA A 37 -3.79 -8.72 6.05
CA ALA A 37 -4.64 -8.68 7.23
C ALA A 37 -3.88 -8.96 8.54
N GLY A 38 -2.84 -9.79 8.46
CA GLY A 38 -2.02 -10.22 9.58
C GLY A 38 -0.99 -9.18 10.04
N PRO A 39 -0.23 -9.51 11.10
CA PRO A 39 0.74 -8.62 11.72
C PRO A 39 2.09 -8.64 10.99
N TYR A 40 2.08 -8.40 9.68
CA TYR A 40 3.30 -8.43 8.88
C TYR A 40 3.25 -7.41 7.76
N CYS A 41 4.40 -6.78 7.53
CA CYS A 41 4.63 -5.82 6.47
C CYS A 41 5.80 -6.31 5.60
N PRO A 42 5.53 -7.11 4.54
CA PRO A 42 6.57 -7.79 3.75
C PRO A 42 7.63 -6.85 3.17
N ILE A 43 7.27 -5.60 2.87
CA ILE A 43 8.20 -4.60 2.30
C ILE A 43 9.38 -4.33 3.24
N TYR A 44 9.16 -4.30 4.56
CA TYR A 44 10.22 -4.15 5.55
C TYR A 44 11.09 -5.41 5.63
N GLY A 45 10.47 -6.59 5.53
CA GLY A 45 11.18 -7.88 5.48
C GLY A 45 12.15 -7.95 4.29
N PHE A 46 11.66 -7.66 3.08
CA PHE A 46 12.50 -7.64 1.87
C PHE A 46 13.56 -6.55 1.93
N GLY A 47 13.18 -5.32 2.31
CA GLY A 47 14.11 -4.20 2.42
C GLY A 47 15.27 -4.51 3.34
N MET A 48 15.00 -5.09 4.51
CA MET A 48 16.04 -5.47 5.47
C MET A 48 16.90 -6.64 5.00
N VAL A 49 16.32 -7.69 4.40
CA VAL A 49 17.12 -8.79 3.85
C VAL A 49 18.07 -8.29 2.77
N PHE A 50 17.60 -7.44 1.86
CA PHE A 50 18.46 -6.85 0.83
C PHE A 50 19.52 -5.92 1.42
N LEU A 51 19.16 -5.12 2.43
CA LEU A 51 20.13 -4.26 3.12
C LEU A 51 21.23 -5.10 3.79
N ILE A 52 20.87 -6.19 4.49
CA ILE A 52 21.84 -7.10 5.12
C ILE A 52 22.78 -7.69 4.07
N LEU A 53 22.23 -8.19 2.95
CA LEU A 53 23.04 -8.76 1.88
C LEU A 53 23.97 -7.72 1.24
N PHE A 54 23.49 -6.48 1.07
CA PHE A 54 24.26 -5.39 0.46
C PHE A 54 25.36 -4.86 1.40
N THR A 55 25.09 -4.80 2.70
CA THR A 55 26.01 -4.23 3.70
C THR A 55 26.98 -5.24 4.31
N LYS A 56 26.83 -6.53 3.99
CA LYS A 56 27.66 -7.62 4.54
C LYS A 56 29.16 -7.41 4.38
N SER A 57 29.61 -6.76 3.30
CA SER A 57 31.04 -6.50 3.06
C SER A 57 31.57 -5.24 3.75
N PHE A 58 30.73 -4.51 4.47
CA PHE A 58 31.04 -3.20 5.04
C PHE A 58 30.73 -3.12 6.54
N ASP A 59 30.46 -4.26 7.20
CA ASP A 59 29.93 -4.36 8.56
C ASP A 59 30.90 -3.90 9.67
N GLU A 60 32.20 -3.89 9.40
CA GLU A 60 33.21 -3.45 10.38
C GLU A 60 33.20 -1.92 10.63
N ASN A 61 32.94 -1.11 9.60
CA ASN A 61 33.05 0.34 9.68
C ASN A 61 31.67 1.02 9.66
N PHE A 62 31.34 1.73 10.74
CA PHE A 62 30.06 2.44 10.86
C PHE A 62 29.84 3.46 9.73
N PHE A 63 30.87 4.18 9.31
CA PHE A 63 30.76 5.14 8.22
C PHE A 63 30.50 4.43 6.88
N ALA A 64 31.14 3.28 6.65
CA ALA A 64 30.88 2.47 5.45
C ALA A 64 29.44 1.95 5.44
N LEU A 65 28.95 1.46 6.59
CA LEU A 65 27.53 1.07 6.77
C LEU A 65 26.57 2.23 6.52
N PHE A 66 26.90 3.43 7.03
CA PHE A 66 26.11 4.63 6.84
C PHE A 66 25.95 4.97 5.35
N PHE A 67 27.07 5.06 4.62
CA PHE A 67 27.03 5.39 3.19
C PHE A 67 26.38 4.28 2.38
N ALA A 68 26.68 3.01 2.66
CA ALA A 68 26.05 1.88 1.98
C ALA A 68 24.54 1.85 2.20
N SER A 69 24.07 2.06 3.44
CA SER A 69 22.65 2.12 3.78
C SER A 69 21.97 3.33 3.13
N ALA A 70 22.59 4.51 3.18
CA ALA A 70 22.06 5.71 2.57
C ALA A 70 21.87 5.54 1.06
N VAL A 71 22.87 4.99 0.36
CA VAL A 71 22.81 4.72 -1.08
C VAL A 71 21.76 3.67 -1.38
N PHE A 72 21.76 2.54 -0.67
CA PHE A 72 20.80 1.46 -0.87
C PHE A 72 19.35 1.92 -0.69
N SER A 73 19.06 2.57 0.44
CA SER A 73 17.72 3.10 0.73
C SER A 73 17.29 4.16 -0.28
N SER A 74 18.19 5.03 -0.72
CA SER A 74 17.88 6.04 -1.74
C SER A 74 17.57 5.40 -3.10
N ILE A 75 18.31 4.36 -3.51
CA ILE A 75 18.02 3.64 -4.76
C ILE A 75 16.65 2.95 -4.64
N LEU A 76 16.39 2.28 -3.52
CA LEU A 76 15.11 1.60 -3.29
C LEU A 76 13.94 2.59 -3.30
N GLU A 77 14.09 3.74 -2.64
CA GLU A 77 13.09 4.79 -2.60
C GLU A 77 12.88 5.43 -3.98
N LEU A 78 13.96 5.69 -4.73
CA LEU A 78 13.86 6.21 -6.10
C LEU A 78 13.14 5.24 -7.03
N VAL A 79 13.53 3.97 -7.03
CA VAL A 79 12.92 2.94 -7.89
C VAL A 79 11.46 2.71 -7.51
N THR A 80 11.18 2.56 -6.22
CA THR A 80 9.82 2.33 -5.72
C THR A 80 8.94 3.53 -6.00
N GLY A 81 9.41 4.74 -5.70
CA GLY A 81 8.69 5.99 -5.96
C GLY A 81 8.42 6.21 -7.44
N PHE A 82 9.40 5.95 -8.32
CA PHE A 82 9.23 6.06 -9.76
C PHE A 82 8.25 5.03 -10.32
N LEU A 83 8.35 3.76 -9.89
CA LEU A 83 7.41 2.72 -10.29
C LEU A 83 5.99 3.05 -9.83
N LEU A 84 5.84 3.55 -8.60
CA LEU A 84 4.54 3.96 -8.08
C LEU A 84 3.95 5.12 -8.87
N ASP A 85 4.73 6.15 -9.19
CA ASP A 85 4.28 7.29 -10.00
C ASP A 85 3.89 6.84 -11.43
N LYS A 86 4.66 5.93 -12.05
CA LYS A 86 4.35 5.45 -13.41
C LYS A 86 3.17 4.49 -13.49
N ILE A 87 3.00 3.60 -12.50
CA ILE A 87 1.94 2.58 -12.52
C ILE A 87 0.63 3.14 -11.96
N PHE A 88 0.70 3.98 -10.93
CA PHE A 88 -0.47 4.46 -10.19
C PHE A 88 -0.75 5.95 -10.38
N HIS A 89 0.10 6.71 -11.09
CA HIS A 89 -0.02 8.16 -11.25
C HIS A 89 -0.18 8.91 -9.92
N GLU A 90 0.44 8.38 -8.88
CA GLU A 90 0.36 8.89 -7.53
C GLU A 90 1.72 8.84 -6.85
N ARG A 91 2.08 9.97 -6.22
CA ARG A 91 3.29 10.09 -5.41
C ARG A 91 2.94 9.83 -3.97
N TRP A 92 3.40 8.69 -3.44
CA TRP A 92 3.21 8.34 -2.03
C TRP A 92 3.97 9.26 -1.09
N TRP A 93 5.06 9.84 -1.58
CA TRP A 93 5.80 10.92 -0.97
C TRP A 93 6.27 11.88 -2.06
N ASP A 94 6.35 13.16 -1.72
CA ASP A 94 6.84 14.20 -2.61
C ASP A 94 7.82 15.10 -1.86
N TYR A 95 9.10 14.94 -2.17
CA TYR A 95 10.21 15.74 -1.62
C TYR A 95 10.61 16.89 -2.54
N SER A 96 9.77 17.29 -3.51
CA SER A 96 10.09 18.39 -4.44
C SER A 96 10.41 19.71 -3.73
N LYS A 97 9.94 19.87 -2.48
CA LYS A 97 10.19 21.04 -1.63
C LYS A 97 11.42 20.92 -0.73
N GLU A 98 12.05 19.74 -0.65
CA GLU A 98 13.24 19.53 0.16
C GLU A 98 14.51 19.87 -0.65
N PRO A 99 15.57 20.38 0.00
CA PRO A 99 16.82 20.69 -0.67
C PRO A 99 17.51 19.42 -1.19
N LEU A 100 18.20 19.54 -2.34
CA LEU A 100 18.91 18.44 -2.99
C LEU A 100 18.01 17.22 -3.26
N ASN A 101 16.78 17.47 -3.70
CA ASN A 101 15.89 16.42 -4.15
C ASN A 101 16.17 16.01 -5.60
N ILE A 102 15.93 14.73 -5.92
CA ILE A 102 16.02 14.20 -7.29
C ILE A 102 14.61 13.80 -7.73
N GLY A 103 14.04 14.60 -8.63
CA GLY A 103 12.71 14.39 -9.21
C GLY A 103 11.55 14.41 -8.19
N GLY A 104 11.80 14.89 -6.97
CA GLY A 104 10.89 14.79 -5.81
C GLY A 104 10.79 13.40 -5.18
N TYR A 105 11.53 12.40 -5.67
CA TYR A 105 11.44 11.02 -5.18
C TYR A 105 12.38 10.71 -4.01
N ILE A 106 13.56 11.33 -3.98
CA ILE A 106 14.54 11.20 -2.90
C ILE A 106 15.06 12.59 -2.56
N CYS A 107 15.50 12.79 -1.32
CA CYS A 107 16.22 13.98 -0.92
C CYS A 107 17.35 13.64 0.06
N LEU A 108 18.38 14.49 0.09
CA LEU A 108 19.56 14.26 0.92
C LEU A 108 19.21 14.06 2.40
N ARG A 109 18.25 14.82 2.91
CA ARG A 109 17.84 14.76 4.32
C ARG A 109 17.33 13.37 4.69
N PHE A 110 16.44 12.78 3.89
CA PHE A 110 15.95 11.42 4.14
C PHE A 110 17.03 10.38 3.89
N SER A 111 17.88 10.54 2.86
CA SER A 111 19.03 9.67 2.62
C SER A 111 19.96 9.59 3.83
N ILE A 112 20.21 10.70 4.52
CA ILE A 112 21.02 10.74 5.74
C ILE A 112 20.32 10.01 6.90
N ILE A 113 19.01 10.27 7.10
CA ILE A 113 18.23 9.59 8.15
C ILE A 113 18.23 8.08 7.94
N TRP A 114 18.00 7.63 6.71
CA TRP A 114 18.04 6.21 6.35
C TRP A 114 19.45 5.63 6.46
N GLY A 115 20.49 6.41 6.16
CA GLY A 115 21.89 6.03 6.36
C GLY A 115 22.19 5.71 7.82
N PHE A 116 21.85 6.61 8.75
CA PHE A 116 22.04 6.38 10.18
C PHE A 116 21.16 5.25 10.69
N GLY A 117 19.88 5.23 10.31
CA GLY A 117 18.94 4.18 10.69
C GLY A 117 19.41 2.79 10.24
N GLY A 118 19.82 2.65 8.98
CA GLY A 118 20.35 1.41 8.44
C GLY A 118 21.64 0.98 9.14
N ALA A 119 22.58 1.89 9.37
CA ALA A 119 23.82 1.58 10.08
C ALA A 119 23.58 1.10 11.52
N ILE A 120 22.69 1.77 12.26
CA ILE A 120 22.31 1.38 13.62
C ILE A 120 21.60 0.02 13.62
N ILE A 121 20.67 -0.20 12.69
CA ILE A 121 19.96 -1.48 12.60
C ILE A 121 20.95 -2.62 12.30
N ILE A 122 21.86 -2.45 11.34
CA ILE A 122 22.83 -3.49 10.99
C ILE A 122 23.84 -3.73 12.12
N LYS A 123 24.30 -2.69 12.81
CA LYS A 123 25.34 -2.83 13.83
C LYS A 123 24.82 -3.25 15.21
N GLU A 124 23.65 -2.77 15.60
CA GLU A 124 23.13 -2.94 16.95
C GLU A 124 21.94 -3.91 16.98
N LEU A 125 20.92 -3.69 16.13
CA LEU A 125 19.70 -4.49 16.17
C LEU A 125 19.88 -5.87 15.55
N HIS A 126 20.58 -5.96 14.42
CA HIS A 126 20.72 -7.20 13.68
C HIS A 126 21.47 -8.27 14.48
N PRO A 127 22.62 -8.00 15.14
CA PRO A 127 23.32 -9.01 15.95
C PRO A 127 22.49 -9.50 17.14
N LEU A 128 21.60 -8.67 17.69
CA LEU A 128 20.66 -9.11 18.73
C LEU A 128 19.65 -10.13 18.18
N ILE A 129 19.13 -9.89 16.97
CA ILE A 129 18.24 -10.84 16.27
C ILE A 129 19.00 -12.12 15.91
N GLU A 130 20.26 -12.03 15.48
CA GLU A 130 21.08 -13.21 15.18
C GLU A 130 21.33 -14.05 16.43
N LYS A 131 21.71 -13.42 17.54
CA LYS A 131 21.88 -14.10 18.84
C LYS A 131 20.58 -14.76 19.27
N PHE A 132 19.45 -14.05 19.15
CA PHE A 132 18.14 -14.62 19.46
C PHE A 132 17.82 -15.85 18.60
N MET A 133 18.10 -15.79 17.29
CA MET A 133 17.93 -16.94 16.38
C MET A 133 18.78 -18.14 16.82
N GLN A 134 20.02 -17.91 17.24
CA GLN A 134 20.95 -18.96 17.68
C GLN A 134 20.52 -19.64 18.99
N LEU A 135 19.70 -18.97 19.81
CA LEU A 135 19.12 -19.57 21.03
C LEU A 135 17.97 -20.54 20.74
N LEU A 136 17.39 -20.50 19.54
CA LEU A 136 16.25 -21.35 19.18
C LEU A 136 16.74 -22.70 18.67
N PRO A 137 16.18 -23.83 19.14
CA PRO A 137 16.49 -25.14 18.57
C PRO A 137 16.02 -25.20 17.11
N ASN A 138 16.80 -25.85 16.24
CA ASN A 138 16.57 -25.90 14.79
C ASN A 138 15.14 -26.33 14.41
N ASN A 139 14.56 -27.30 15.13
CA ASN A 139 13.20 -27.76 14.88
C ASN A 139 12.16 -26.65 15.13
N LEU A 140 12.33 -25.87 16.21
CA LEU A 140 11.46 -24.75 16.51
C LEU A 140 11.64 -23.62 15.49
N LEU A 141 12.88 -23.33 15.09
CA LEU A 141 13.18 -22.32 14.07
C LEU A 141 12.47 -22.65 12.74
N ILE A 142 12.59 -23.88 12.27
CA ILE A 142 11.93 -24.33 11.03
C ILE A 142 10.41 -24.29 11.17
N PHE A 143 9.87 -24.75 12.30
CA PHE A 143 8.43 -24.71 12.56
C PHE A 143 7.88 -23.29 12.54
N LEU A 144 8.57 -22.34 13.19
CA LEU A 144 8.19 -20.92 13.18
C LEU A 144 8.23 -20.35 11.76
N ILE A 145 9.33 -20.56 11.03
CA ILE A 145 9.46 -20.06 9.65
C ILE A 145 8.35 -20.60 8.76
N LEU A 146 8.07 -21.91 8.82
CA LEU A 146 7.01 -22.53 8.03
C LEU A 146 5.63 -21.99 8.42
N GLY A 147 5.32 -21.91 9.72
CA GLY A 147 4.05 -21.39 10.22
C GLY A 147 3.79 -19.95 9.78
N PHE A 148 4.78 -19.06 9.95
CA PHE A 148 4.67 -17.67 9.50
C PHE A 148 4.60 -17.56 7.96
N SER A 149 5.38 -18.36 7.23
CA SER A 149 5.36 -18.36 5.76
C SER A 149 4.00 -18.78 5.22
N VAL A 150 3.42 -19.87 5.75
CA VAL A 150 2.10 -20.37 5.35
C VAL A 150 1.02 -19.36 5.72
N SER A 151 1.06 -18.79 6.93
CA SER A 151 0.11 -17.74 7.35
C SER A 151 0.14 -16.54 6.41
N MET A 152 1.34 -16.02 6.13
CA MET A 152 1.51 -14.87 5.24
C MET A 152 1.08 -15.19 3.81
N PHE A 153 1.36 -16.40 3.32
CA PHE A 153 0.94 -16.84 1.98
C PHE A 153 -0.58 -16.93 1.84
N VAL A 154 -1.25 -17.56 2.80
CA VAL A 154 -2.72 -17.65 2.84
C VAL A 154 -3.34 -16.26 2.91
N ASP A 155 -2.83 -15.38 3.78
CA ASP A 155 -3.35 -14.02 3.89
C ASP A 155 -3.10 -13.19 2.62
N THR A 156 -1.96 -13.39 1.96
CA THR A 156 -1.69 -12.76 0.66
C THR A 156 -2.72 -13.20 -0.39
N ILE A 157 -3.01 -14.50 -0.48
CA ILE A 157 -4.03 -15.03 -1.40
C ILE A 157 -5.40 -14.43 -1.09
N LEU A 158 -5.82 -14.46 0.18
CA LEU A 158 -7.12 -13.92 0.60
C LEU A 158 -7.22 -12.41 0.33
N THR A 159 -6.16 -11.66 0.64
CA THR A 159 -6.08 -10.22 0.36
C THR A 159 -6.21 -9.94 -1.13
N VAL A 160 -5.49 -10.67 -1.98
CA VAL A 160 -5.58 -10.52 -3.45
C VAL A 160 -6.97 -10.88 -3.98
N ILE A 161 -7.59 -11.94 -3.46
CA ILE A 161 -8.97 -12.32 -3.83
C ILE A 161 -9.95 -11.21 -3.46
N HIS A 162 -9.86 -10.65 -2.24
CA HIS A 162 -10.73 -9.57 -1.79
C HIS A 162 -10.56 -8.28 -2.60
N ILE A 163 -9.33 -7.91 -2.96
CA ILE A 163 -9.04 -6.75 -3.80
C ILE A 163 -9.57 -6.97 -5.23
N LYS A 164 -9.35 -8.15 -5.82
CA LYS A 164 -9.90 -8.49 -7.15
C LYS A 164 -11.42 -8.51 -7.15
N GLY A 165 -12.04 -9.01 -6.09
CA GLY A 165 -13.50 -8.98 -5.90
C GLY A 165 -14.04 -7.55 -5.86
N LEU A 166 -13.38 -6.67 -5.08
CA LEU A 166 -13.74 -5.25 -5.01
C LEU A 166 -13.65 -4.57 -6.38
N ASN A 167 -12.55 -4.77 -7.12
CA ASN A 167 -12.38 -4.20 -8.46
C ASN A 167 -13.47 -4.69 -9.44
N ARG A 168 -13.89 -5.95 -9.34
CA ARG A 168 -15.01 -6.48 -10.14
C ARG A 168 -16.34 -5.81 -9.81
N GLU A 169 -16.62 -5.56 -8.53
CA GLU A 169 -17.85 -4.86 -8.13
C GLU A 169 -17.85 -3.40 -8.59
N VAL A 170 -16.70 -2.71 -8.50
CA VAL A 170 -16.53 -1.37 -9.09
C VAL A 170 -16.76 -1.39 -10.60
N ASP A 171 -16.13 -2.30 -11.33
CA ASP A 171 -16.28 -2.45 -12.79
C ASP A 171 -17.76 -2.73 -13.18
N LYS A 172 -18.48 -3.54 -12.39
CA LYS A 172 -19.92 -3.80 -12.61
C LYS A 172 -20.76 -2.53 -12.43
N LEU A 173 -20.53 -1.77 -11.37
CA LEU A 173 -21.27 -0.53 -11.11
C LEU A 173 -21.07 0.49 -12.23
N VAL A 174 -19.83 0.63 -12.71
CA VAL A 174 -19.52 1.50 -13.85
C VAL A 174 -20.24 1.04 -15.12
N LYS A 175 -20.17 -0.26 -15.47
CA LYS A 175 -20.84 -0.79 -16.67
C LYS A 175 -22.36 -0.64 -16.64
N VAL A 176 -22.98 -0.89 -15.47
CA VAL A 176 -24.42 -0.70 -15.27
C VAL A 176 -24.81 0.75 -15.48
N TYR A 177 -24.02 1.68 -14.93
CA TYR A 177 -24.24 3.11 -15.13
C TYR A 177 -24.08 3.51 -16.60
N GLU A 178 -23.00 3.07 -17.27
CA GLU A 178 -22.79 3.36 -18.70
C GLU A 178 -23.92 2.82 -19.58
N ALA A 179 -24.47 1.64 -19.26
CA ALA A 179 -25.63 1.08 -19.95
C ALA A 179 -26.90 1.92 -19.73
N HIS A 180 -27.15 2.37 -18.49
CA HIS A 180 -28.26 3.29 -18.17
C HIS A 180 -28.11 4.64 -18.89
N GLU A 181 -26.91 5.20 -18.94
CA GLU A 181 -26.65 6.46 -19.64
C GLU A 181 -26.80 6.29 -21.15
N ASN A 182 -26.33 5.17 -21.71
CA ASN A 182 -26.51 4.87 -23.13
C ASN A 182 -27.99 4.67 -23.47
N MET A 183 -28.78 4.02 -22.61
CA MET A 183 -30.24 3.93 -22.78
C MET A 183 -30.92 5.30 -22.71
N ARG A 184 -30.53 6.16 -21.75
CA ARG A 184 -31.00 7.56 -21.70
C ARG A 184 -30.61 8.34 -22.95
N LYS A 185 -29.39 8.21 -23.44
CA LYS A 185 -28.93 8.85 -24.68
C LYS A 185 -29.63 8.31 -25.92
N VAL A 186 -29.97 7.02 -25.98
CA VAL A 186 -30.75 6.43 -27.07
C VAL A 186 -32.19 6.96 -27.02
N SER A 187 -32.77 7.06 -25.83
CA SER A 187 -34.08 7.70 -25.59
C SER A 187 -34.07 9.18 -25.97
N ASP A 188 -33.03 9.92 -25.56
CA ASP A 188 -32.86 11.35 -25.83
C ASP A 188 -32.45 11.61 -27.30
N LYS A 189 -31.74 10.68 -27.96
CA LYS A 189 -31.41 10.73 -29.41
C LYS A 189 -32.61 10.41 -30.30
N ILE A 190 -33.59 9.66 -29.80
CA ILE A 190 -34.92 9.59 -30.41
C ILE A 190 -35.63 10.97 -30.30
N GLY A 191 -35.19 11.83 -29.36
CA GLY A 191 -35.77 13.15 -29.11
C GLY A 191 -35.07 14.38 -29.72
N LYS A 192 -33.73 14.45 -29.88
CA LYS A 192 -33.05 15.60 -30.56
C LYS A 192 -31.55 15.37 -30.84
N ARG A 193 -31.06 16.07 -31.87
CA ARG A 193 -29.71 15.98 -32.47
C ARG A 193 -28.65 16.80 -31.70
N ILE A 194 -27.45 16.21 -31.57
CA ILE A 194 -26.06 16.78 -31.51
C ILE A 194 -25.42 17.14 -30.13
N SER A 195 -24.21 16.56 -29.95
CA SER A 195 -22.88 17.01 -29.42
C SER A 195 -22.77 18.25 -28.48
N TYR A 196 -21.79 18.45 -27.58
CA TYR A 196 -20.35 18.16 -27.55
C TYR A 196 -19.82 18.32 -26.09
N ASN A 197 -18.53 18.00 -25.87
CA ASN A 197 -17.59 18.53 -24.85
C ASN A 197 -17.13 17.62 -23.70
N THR A 198 -15.81 17.39 -23.74
CA THR A 198 -14.89 16.68 -22.85
C THR A 198 -14.62 17.41 -21.52
N ALA A 199 -15.03 18.67 -21.35
CA ALA A 199 -14.94 19.41 -20.08
C ALA A 199 -16.05 19.06 -19.06
N LYS A 200 -17.06 18.27 -19.47
CA LYS A 200 -18.24 17.92 -18.66
C LYS A 200 -18.08 16.63 -17.86
N ALA A 201 -16.95 15.93 -17.98
CA ALA A 201 -16.72 14.63 -17.34
C ALA A 201 -16.78 14.73 -15.81
N SER A 202 -16.10 15.70 -15.19
CA SER A 202 -16.05 15.80 -13.72
C SER A 202 -17.39 16.17 -13.07
N ASN A 203 -18.14 17.11 -13.67
CA ASN A 203 -19.51 17.46 -13.23
C ASN A 203 -20.51 16.32 -13.48
N ARG A 204 -20.35 15.54 -14.57
CA ARG A 204 -21.18 14.36 -14.82
C ARG A 204 -20.95 13.27 -13.79
N VAL A 205 -19.70 12.96 -13.46
CA VAL A 205 -19.36 11.93 -12.48
C VAL A 205 -19.93 12.28 -11.10
N GLN A 206 -20.00 13.57 -10.74
CA GLN A 206 -20.65 14.01 -9.50
C GLN A 206 -22.15 13.73 -9.51
N SER A 207 -22.84 14.09 -10.61
CA SER A 207 -24.27 13.81 -10.76
C SER A 207 -24.63 12.31 -10.74
N VAL A 208 -23.66 11.42 -10.99
CA VAL A 208 -23.85 9.96 -10.87
C VAL A 208 -23.98 9.52 -9.42
N LEU A 209 -23.15 10.05 -8.52
CA LEU A 209 -23.22 9.71 -7.10
C LEU A 209 -24.48 10.29 -6.43
N GLU A 210 -25.05 11.34 -7.02
CA GLU A 210 -26.30 11.96 -6.58
C GLU A 210 -27.54 11.25 -7.13
N ASP A 211 -27.41 10.38 -8.13
CA ASP A 211 -28.49 9.53 -8.64
C ASP A 211 -28.95 8.56 -7.53
N PRO A 212 -30.21 8.62 -7.07
CA PRO A 212 -30.72 7.76 -6.01
C PRO A 212 -30.54 6.27 -6.30
N ASP A 213 -30.77 5.83 -7.54
CA ASP A 213 -30.69 4.42 -7.93
C ASP A 213 -29.24 3.93 -7.92
N PHE A 214 -28.32 4.76 -8.38
CA PHE A 214 -26.89 4.46 -8.35
C PHE A 214 -26.38 4.41 -6.91
N ARG A 215 -26.74 5.41 -6.10
CA ARG A 215 -26.33 5.51 -4.70
C ARG A 215 -26.82 4.33 -3.88
N GLU A 216 -28.06 3.89 -4.10
CA GLU A 216 -28.61 2.70 -3.45
C GLU A 216 -27.85 1.42 -3.85
N ARG A 217 -27.52 1.24 -5.14
CA ARG A 217 -26.68 0.12 -5.60
C ARG A 217 -25.28 0.17 -5.01
N ALA A 218 -24.64 1.33 -4.99
CA ALA A 218 -23.33 1.52 -4.38
C ALA A 218 -23.35 1.22 -2.87
N ASN A 219 -24.42 1.61 -2.17
CA ASN A 219 -24.62 1.31 -0.75
C ASN A 219 -24.77 -0.20 -0.49
N ARG A 220 -25.57 -0.91 -1.29
CA ARG A 220 -25.72 -2.37 -1.17
C ARG A 220 -24.40 -3.13 -1.32
N VAL A 221 -23.52 -2.64 -2.19
CA VAL A 221 -22.17 -3.21 -2.35
C VAL A 221 -21.31 -2.91 -1.12
N HIS A 222 -21.34 -1.68 -0.62
CA HIS A 222 -20.62 -1.26 0.58
C HIS A 222 -20.99 -2.09 1.82
N GLU A 223 -22.28 -2.35 2.04
CA GLU A 223 -22.77 -3.13 3.18
C GLU A 223 -22.19 -4.55 3.19
N ARG A 224 -21.95 -5.12 2.01
CA ARG A 224 -21.38 -6.46 1.83
C ARG A 224 -19.85 -6.50 1.96
N PHE A 225 -19.19 -5.38 2.27
CA PHE A 225 -17.74 -5.35 2.39
C PHE A 225 -17.24 -6.28 3.50
N THR A 226 -16.24 -7.09 3.14
CA THR A 226 -15.53 -7.93 4.11
C THR A 226 -14.74 -7.06 5.08
N ARG A 227 -14.37 -7.63 6.24
CA ARG A 227 -13.51 -6.94 7.22
C ARG A 227 -12.21 -6.44 6.59
N THR A 228 -11.60 -7.24 5.71
CA THR A 228 -10.40 -6.85 4.95
C THR A 228 -10.66 -5.64 4.06
N GLN A 229 -11.78 -5.61 3.33
CA GLN A 229 -12.12 -4.50 2.44
C GLN A 229 -12.37 -3.20 3.23
N ARG A 230 -13.17 -3.23 4.29
CA ARG A 230 -13.40 -2.06 5.16
C ARG A 230 -12.09 -1.53 5.75
N ARG A 231 -11.23 -2.43 6.23
CA ARG A 231 -9.90 -2.06 6.74
C ARG A 231 -9.04 -1.39 5.67
N LEU A 232 -9.02 -1.92 4.44
CA LEU A 232 -8.26 -1.32 3.35
C LEU A 232 -8.71 0.12 3.06
N PHE A 233 -10.01 0.39 3.08
CA PHE A 233 -10.53 1.76 2.94
C PHE A 233 -10.12 2.66 4.11
N LYS A 234 -10.11 2.17 5.36
CA LYS A 234 -9.60 2.95 6.52
C LYS A 234 -8.09 3.24 6.41
N SER A 235 -7.31 2.29 5.90
CA SER A 235 -5.84 2.40 5.79
C SER A 235 -5.38 3.21 4.57
N TYR A 236 -6.14 3.15 3.47
CA TYR A 236 -5.85 3.78 2.18
C TYR A 236 -7.10 4.52 1.65
N PRO A 237 -7.52 5.63 2.28
CA PRO A 237 -8.74 6.35 1.90
C PRO A 237 -8.67 6.94 0.48
N ASN A 238 -7.46 7.15 -0.04
CA ASN A 238 -7.21 7.66 -1.39
C ASN A 238 -7.04 6.55 -2.44
N LEU A 239 -7.50 5.31 -2.19
CA LEU A 239 -7.45 4.21 -3.16
C LEU A 239 -8.10 4.66 -4.49
N ARG A 240 -7.29 4.85 -5.54
CA ARG A 240 -7.77 5.26 -6.87
C ARG A 240 -8.06 4.07 -7.77
N GLY A 241 -9.15 4.15 -8.51
CA GLY A 241 -9.53 3.18 -9.52
C GLY A 241 -8.60 3.31 -10.73
N THR A 242 -8.18 2.17 -11.30
CA THR A 242 -7.12 2.14 -12.32
C THR A 242 -7.59 2.56 -13.72
N LYS A 243 -8.88 2.86 -13.93
CA LYS A 243 -9.45 2.99 -15.29
C LYS A 243 -10.37 4.18 -15.55
N SER A 244 -10.94 4.86 -14.54
CA SER A 244 -11.93 5.93 -14.77
C SER A 244 -12.14 6.87 -13.56
N GLU A 245 -12.42 8.14 -13.84
CA GLU A 245 -12.78 9.16 -12.84
C GLU A 245 -14.00 8.73 -11.99
N LEU A 246 -14.95 7.98 -12.57
CA LEU A 246 -16.10 7.43 -11.85
C LEU A 246 -15.69 6.34 -10.87
N GLN A 247 -14.71 5.50 -11.19
CA GLN A 247 -14.20 4.51 -10.26
C GLN A 247 -13.55 5.18 -9.04
N GLU A 248 -12.77 6.24 -9.28
CA GLU A 248 -12.17 7.01 -8.19
C GLU A 248 -13.23 7.62 -7.27
N LYS A 249 -14.31 8.19 -7.83
CA LYS A 249 -15.38 8.76 -7.02
C LYS A 249 -16.18 7.70 -6.25
N ILE A 250 -16.42 6.51 -6.83
CA ILE A 250 -17.06 5.39 -6.11
C ILE A 250 -16.19 4.93 -4.93
N LEU A 251 -14.89 4.79 -5.14
CA LEU A 251 -13.96 4.37 -4.09
C LEU A 251 -13.87 5.42 -2.97
N LYS A 252 -13.83 6.71 -3.31
CA LYS A 252 -13.91 7.81 -2.34
C LYS A 252 -15.21 7.81 -1.54
N PHE A 253 -16.36 7.66 -2.22
CA PHE A 253 -17.66 7.57 -1.57
C PHE A 253 -17.71 6.43 -0.53
N TRP A 254 -17.14 5.27 -0.86
CA TRP A 254 -17.03 4.16 0.09
C TRP A 254 -16.01 4.40 1.19
N ALA A 255 -14.88 5.06 0.90
CA ALA A 255 -13.89 5.43 1.90
C ALA A 255 -14.51 6.34 2.98
N ASP A 256 -15.18 7.42 2.56
CA ASP A 256 -15.85 8.38 3.43
C ASP A 256 -16.92 7.70 4.29
N LYS A 257 -17.70 6.78 3.70
CA LYS A 257 -18.69 6.02 4.44
C LYS A 257 -18.06 5.08 5.47
N THR A 258 -16.97 4.41 5.12
CA THR A 258 -16.24 3.53 6.06
C THR A 258 -15.63 4.31 7.23
N GLU A 259 -15.27 5.58 7.05
CA GLU A 259 -14.71 6.41 8.11
C GLU A 259 -15.76 6.89 9.12
N ASN A 260 -17.00 7.06 8.66
CA ASN A 260 -18.15 7.45 9.47
C ASN A 260 -18.86 6.26 10.16
N ASP A 261 -18.56 5.02 9.75
CA ASP A 261 -19.02 3.75 10.35
C ASP A 261 -18.00 3.14 11.35
#